data_AF-A0A5N4EHZ7-F1
#
_entry.id   AF-A0A5N4EHZ7-F1
#
_cell.length_a   1.000
_cell.length_b   1.000
_cell.length_c   1.000
_cell.angle_alpha   90.00
_cell.angle_beta   90.00
_cell.angle_gamma   90.00
#
_symmetry.space_group_name_H-M   'P 1'
#
loop_
_entity.id
_entity.type
_entity.pdbx_description
1 polymer ?
#
loop_
_entity_poly.entity_id
_entity_poly.type
_entity_poly.pdbx_seq_one_letter_code
_entity_poly.pdbx_strand_id
1 'polypeptide(L)'
;MAYVPDERIMPSLDSQSRRAMRVKSRIQIKQEMEEFVQSSGEDGIVIFSLGSMVKNLTEEKANLIASALAQIPQTVLWRYKGKEPATLGANTRLYDWIPQNDLLGHPKARAFITHGGTNGIYEAIYHGVPMVGVPMFADQPDNIAHMKAKGAAVEVNINTMTSADLLSALTTVINEPSYKENAMRLSRIHHDQPVKPLDRAVFWIEFVMRHKGAKHLRPAAHNLTWYQYHSLDVIGFLLACVAIAIFLVTKCCLFSYRQFVKTGKKEKRE
;
A
#
# COMPACT_ATOMS: atom_id res chain seq x y z
N MET A 1 31.20 12.11 32.65
CA MET A 1 30.31 11.65 33.73
C MET A 1 29.10 11.01 33.07
N ALA A 2 29.06 9.68 33.01
CA ALA A 2 27.94 8.95 32.39
C ALA A 2 26.74 8.96 33.35
N TYR A 3 25.59 9.43 32.86
CA TYR A 3 24.33 9.34 33.58
C TYR A 3 23.90 7.87 33.62
N VAL A 4 23.95 7.26 34.81
CA VAL A 4 23.40 5.92 35.08
C VAL A 4 21.93 6.11 35.45
N PRO A 5 20.95 5.66 34.63
CA PRO A 5 19.55 5.74 35.00
C PRO A 5 19.25 4.82 36.20
N ASP A 6 18.48 5.31 37.16
CA ASP A 6 17.98 4.51 38.29
C ASP A 6 17.15 3.32 37.79
N GLU A 7 17.62 2.10 38.05
CA GLU A 7 16.95 0.83 37.67
C GLU A 7 15.54 0.71 38.29
N ARG A 8 15.21 1.52 39.30
CA ARG A 8 13.88 1.50 39.93
C ARG A 8 12.76 2.11 39.09
N ILE A 9 13.07 2.79 37.97
CA ILE A 9 12.05 3.37 37.06
C ILE A 9 11.79 2.46 35.83
N MET A 10 12.57 1.39 35.62
CA MET A 10 12.39 0.52 34.46
C MET A 10 12.57 -0.96 34.82
N PRO A 11 11.47 -1.72 35.01
CA PRO A 11 11.57 -3.15 34.84
C PRO A 11 11.88 -3.39 33.36
N SER A 12 13.09 -3.87 33.06
CA SER A 12 13.35 -4.49 31.76
C SER A 12 12.22 -5.49 31.50
N LEU A 13 11.52 -5.39 30.36
CA LEU A 13 10.48 -6.35 29.98
C LEU A 13 11.06 -7.76 30.16
N ASP A 14 10.59 -8.45 31.20
CA ASP A 14 11.17 -9.72 31.59
C ASP A 14 10.96 -10.76 30.47
N SER A 15 11.66 -11.89 30.57
CA SER A 15 11.54 -12.96 29.60
C SER A 15 10.10 -13.49 29.45
N GLN A 16 9.25 -13.33 30.47
CA GLN A 16 7.82 -13.65 30.45
C GLN A 16 7.01 -12.66 29.60
N SER A 17 7.31 -11.37 29.68
CA SER A 17 6.69 -10.29 28.90
C SER A 17 7.07 -10.38 27.43
N ARG A 18 8.32 -10.76 27.14
CA ARG A 18 8.76 -11.15 25.79
C ARG A 18 8.04 -12.41 25.29
N ARG A 19 7.70 -13.34 26.17
CA ARG A 19 6.89 -14.53 25.86
C ARG A 19 5.42 -14.19 25.58
N ALA A 20 4.85 -13.22 26.28
CA ALA A 20 3.49 -12.76 26.07
C ALA A 20 3.29 -12.06 24.71
N MET A 21 4.36 -11.50 24.13
CA MET A 21 4.36 -10.94 22.78
C MET A 21 4.58 -11.97 21.66
N ARG A 22 4.71 -13.27 21.96
CA ARG A 22 4.56 -14.30 20.92
C ARG A 22 3.10 -14.32 20.49
N VAL A 23 2.84 -13.75 19.31
CA VAL A 23 1.60 -13.93 18.56
C VAL A 23 1.20 -15.40 18.64
N LYS A 24 0.05 -15.64 19.25
CA LYS A 24 -0.59 -16.95 19.34
C LYS A 24 -0.59 -17.54 17.93
N SER A 25 0.12 -18.65 17.76
CA SER A 25 0.34 -19.30 16.47
C SER A 25 -0.99 -19.55 15.76
N ARG A 26 -1.20 -18.87 14.63
CA ARG A 26 -2.39 -18.91 13.75
C ARG A 26 -3.70 -18.55 14.48
N ILE A 27 -4.39 -17.51 14.01
CA ILE A 27 -5.83 -17.41 14.30
C ILE A 27 -6.43 -18.63 13.60
N GLN A 28 -6.89 -19.60 14.38
CA GLN A 28 -7.39 -20.87 13.85
C GLN A 28 -8.48 -20.55 12.84
N ILE A 29 -8.23 -20.90 11.57
CA ILE A 29 -9.23 -20.82 10.51
C ILE A 29 -10.46 -21.52 11.05
N LYS A 30 -11.61 -20.82 11.05
CA LYS A 30 -12.86 -21.39 11.55
C LYS A 30 -13.08 -22.73 10.85
N GLN A 31 -13.50 -23.75 11.59
CA GLN A 31 -13.58 -25.12 11.08
C GLN A 31 -14.32 -25.22 9.73
N GLU A 32 -15.42 -24.50 9.56
CA GLU A 32 -16.19 -24.46 8.30
C GLU A 32 -15.37 -23.91 7.11
N MET A 33 -14.54 -22.89 7.34
CA MET A 33 -13.65 -22.35 6.30
C MET A 33 -12.52 -23.31 5.99
N GLU A 34 -12.00 -24.00 7.00
CA GLU A 34 -10.98 -25.04 6.81
C GLU A 34 -11.54 -26.21 5.99
N GLU A 35 -12.75 -26.68 6.29
CA GLU A 35 -13.42 -27.73 5.51
C GLU A 35 -13.59 -27.34 4.04
N PHE A 36 -13.91 -26.08 3.76
CA PHE A 36 -13.99 -25.56 2.39
C PHE A 36 -12.62 -25.42 1.70
N VAL A 37 -11.58 -25.07 2.46
CA VAL A 37 -10.20 -25.09 1.95
C VAL A 37 -9.80 -26.53 1.61
N GLN A 38 -10.14 -27.50 2.46
CA GLN A 38 -9.80 -28.91 2.23
C GLN A 38 -10.60 -29.53 1.07
N SER A 39 -11.84 -29.09 0.81
CA SER A 39 -12.63 -29.59 -0.32
C SER A 39 -12.03 -29.27 -1.70
N SER A 40 -11.02 -28.40 -1.76
CA SER A 40 -10.27 -28.11 -3.01
C SER A 40 -9.36 -29.24 -3.49
N GLY A 41 -9.14 -30.29 -2.70
CA GLY A 41 -8.27 -31.40 -3.10
C GLY A 41 -6.87 -30.91 -3.50
N GLU A 42 -6.33 -31.42 -4.60
CA GLU A 42 -5.00 -31.06 -5.09
C GLU A 42 -4.96 -29.72 -5.85
N ASP A 43 -6.11 -29.27 -6.38
CA ASP A 43 -6.22 -28.03 -7.13
C ASP A 43 -5.84 -26.82 -6.26
N GLY A 44 -6.23 -26.86 -4.99
CA GLY A 44 -5.90 -25.84 -3.99
C GLY A 44 -6.83 -24.62 -4.04
N ILE A 45 -6.38 -23.52 -3.42
CA ILE A 45 -7.23 -22.35 -3.17
C ILE A 45 -6.71 -21.08 -3.84
N VAL A 46 -7.65 -20.23 -4.24
CA VAL A 46 -7.40 -18.84 -4.63
C VAL A 46 -7.99 -17.92 -3.56
N ILE A 47 -7.18 -16.99 -3.08
CA ILE A 47 -7.62 -15.96 -2.14
C ILE A 47 -7.93 -14.71 -2.95
N PHE A 48 -9.08 -14.09 -2.71
CA PHE A 48 -9.44 -12.84 -3.37
C PHE A 48 -9.86 -11.76 -2.36
N SER A 49 -9.09 -10.68 -2.30
CA SER A 49 -9.35 -9.54 -1.42
C SER A 49 -8.87 -8.22 -2.03
N LEU A 50 -9.78 -7.26 -2.16
CA LEU A 50 -9.48 -5.90 -2.65
C LEU A 50 -9.24 -4.88 -1.51
N GLY A 51 -8.99 -5.36 -0.28
CA GLY A 51 -8.74 -4.48 0.88
C GLY A 51 -10.00 -3.79 1.43
N SER A 52 -9.96 -3.34 2.69
CA SER A 52 -11.15 -2.84 3.43
C SER A 52 -11.88 -1.65 2.81
N MET A 53 -11.22 -0.87 1.97
CA MET A 53 -11.82 0.29 1.30
C MET A 53 -12.79 -0.10 0.19
N VAL A 54 -12.60 -1.29 -0.42
CA VAL A 54 -13.49 -1.83 -1.44
C VAL A 54 -14.49 -2.76 -0.76
N LYS A 55 -15.70 -2.25 -0.51
CA LYS A 55 -16.77 -3.01 0.13
C LYS A 55 -17.57 -3.82 -0.89
N ASN A 56 -17.88 -3.20 -2.02
CA ASN A 56 -18.68 -3.77 -3.10
C ASN A 56 -18.16 -3.33 -4.46
N LEU A 57 -18.62 -4.01 -5.50
CA LEU A 57 -18.42 -3.67 -6.90
C LEU A 57 -19.79 -3.39 -7.52
N THR A 58 -19.82 -2.83 -8.73
CA THR A 58 -21.04 -2.80 -9.52
C THR A 58 -21.50 -4.23 -9.80
N GLU A 59 -22.81 -4.47 -9.92
CA GLU A 59 -23.34 -5.82 -10.16
C GLU A 59 -22.74 -6.44 -11.43
N GLU A 60 -22.57 -5.63 -12.48
CA GLU A 60 -21.91 -6.03 -13.73
C GLU A 60 -20.49 -6.57 -13.49
N LYS A 61 -19.64 -5.81 -12.76
CA LYS A 61 -18.26 -6.23 -12.49
C LYS A 61 -18.20 -7.42 -11.55
N ALA A 62 -19.09 -7.48 -10.55
CA ALA A 62 -19.16 -8.61 -9.64
C ALA A 62 -19.56 -9.91 -10.38
N ASN A 63 -20.54 -9.84 -11.29
CA ASN A 63 -20.93 -10.97 -12.14
C ASN A 63 -19.82 -11.37 -13.12
N LEU A 64 -19.15 -10.39 -13.75
CA LEU A 64 -18.03 -10.67 -14.66
C LEU A 64 -16.92 -11.44 -13.97
N ILE A 65 -16.55 -11.00 -12.76
CA ILE A 65 -15.54 -11.65 -11.94
C ILE A 65 -16.00 -13.03 -11.48
N ALA A 66 -17.23 -13.15 -10.96
CA ALA A 66 -17.79 -14.42 -10.50
C ALA A 66 -17.82 -15.46 -11.63
N SER A 67 -18.17 -15.06 -12.85
CA SER A 67 -18.15 -15.92 -14.03
C SER A 67 -16.74 -16.44 -14.36
N ALA A 68 -15.69 -15.63 -14.17
CA ALA A 68 -14.31 -16.05 -14.38
C ALA A 68 -13.87 -17.06 -13.30
N LEU A 69 -14.20 -16.76 -12.03
CA LEU A 69 -13.87 -17.61 -10.89
C LEU A 69 -14.60 -18.96 -10.94
N ALA A 70 -15.81 -19.02 -11.49
CA ALA A 70 -16.57 -20.26 -11.65
C ALA A 70 -15.93 -21.27 -12.62
N GLN A 71 -14.97 -20.82 -13.46
CA GLN A 71 -14.34 -21.64 -14.49
C GLN A 71 -13.02 -22.30 -14.07
N ILE A 72 -12.48 -21.93 -12.91
CA ILE A 72 -11.25 -22.55 -12.39
C ILE A 72 -11.58 -23.72 -11.44
N PRO A 73 -10.75 -24.79 -11.40
CA PRO A 73 -11.02 -25.93 -10.53
C PRO A 73 -10.73 -25.64 -9.05
N GLN A 74 -9.94 -24.60 -8.74
CA GLN A 74 -9.65 -24.19 -7.36
C GLN A 74 -10.92 -23.75 -6.62
N THR A 75 -10.92 -23.93 -5.30
CA THR A 75 -11.90 -23.22 -4.46
C THR A 75 -11.44 -21.79 -4.24
N VAL A 76 -12.40 -20.87 -4.20
CA VAL A 76 -12.12 -19.44 -4.11
C VAL A 76 -12.73 -18.86 -2.83
N LEU A 77 -11.88 -18.25 -2.02
CA LEU A 77 -12.29 -17.50 -0.84
C LEU A 77 -12.29 -16.01 -1.20
N TRP A 78 -13.48 -15.47 -1.45
CA TRP A 78 -13.64 -14.10 -1.90
C TRP A 78 -14.18 -13.22 -0.79
N ARG A 79 -13.34 -12.29 -0.33
CA ARG A 79 -13.73 -11.27 0.65
C ARG A 79 -14.54 -10.15 -0.01
N TYR A 80 -15.85 -10.16 0.17
CA TYR A 80 -16.80 -9.29 -0.54
C TYR A 80 -18.05 -9.03 0.30
N LYS A 81 -18.49 -7.76 0.36
CA LYS A 81 -19.67 -7.32 1.14
C LYS A 81 -20.80 -6.76 0.28
N GLY A 82 -20.71 -6.89 -1.04
CA GLY A 82 -21.75 -6.44 -1.95
C GLY A 82 -22.86 -7.48 -2.10
N LYS A 83 -23.82 -7.18 -2.97
CA LYS A 83 -24.86 -8.13 -3.39
C LYS A 83 -24.21 -9.34 -4.05
N GLU A 84 -24.65 -10.53 -3.65
CA GLU A 84 -24.19 -11.80 -4.22
C GLU A 84 -24.33 -11.80 -5.75
N PRO A 85 -23.25 -12.10 -6.50
CA PRO A 85 -23.30 -12.19 -7.95
C PRO A 85 -24.23 -13.32 -8.41
N ALA A 86 -25.05 -13.06 -9.44
CA ALA A 86 -25.94 -14.07 -10.02
C ALA A 86 -25.19 -15.21 -10.72
N THR A 87 -23.92 -14.98 -11.10
CA THR A 87 -23.05 -15.95 -11.77
C THR A 87 -22.02 -16.58 -10.81
N LEU A 88 -22.29 -16.56 -9.51
CA LEU A 88 -21.41 -17.17 -8.50
C LEU A 88 -21.35 -18.69 -8.68
N GLY A 89 -20.15 -19.22 -8.92
CA GLY A 89 -19.90 -20.66 -9.04
C GLY A 89 -19.87 -21.36 -7.69
N ALA A 90 -20.20 -22.65 -7.67
CA ALA A 90 -20.19 -23.48 -6.46
C ALA A 90 -18.81 -23.63 -5.81
N ASN A 91 -17.74 -23.39 -6.57
CA ASN A 91 -16.35 -23.38 -6.09
C ASN A 91 -15.98 -22.08 -5.35
N THR A 92 -16.83 -21.05 -5.35
CA THR A 92 -16.53 -19.74 -4.75
C THR A 92 -17.42 -19.47 -3.55
N ARG A 93 -16.82 -19.10 -2.41
CA ARG A 93 -17.56 -18.63 -1.23
C ARG A 93 -17.25 -17.17 -0.94
N LEU A 94 -18.31 -16.43 -0.61
CA LEU A 94 -18.23 -15.02 -0.21
C LEU A 94 -18.06 -14.91 1.30
N TYR A 95 -17.19 -14.00 1.73
CA TYR A 95 -16.95 -13.73 3.14
C TYR A 95 -16.90 -12.22 3.40
N ASP A 96 -17.54 -11.78 4.48
CA ASP A 96 -17.38 -10.42 4.98
C ASP A 96 -15.94 -10.10 5.41
N TRP A 97 -15.26 -11.12 5.92
CA TRP A 97 -13.89 -11.07 6.42
C TRP A 97 -13.22 -12.42 6.26
N ILE A 98 -11.93 -12.41 5.92
CA ILE A 98 -11.08 -13.60 5.83
C ILE A 98 -9.79 -13.39 6.62
N PRO A 99 -9.22 -14.45 7.24
CA PRO A 99 -7.89 -14.41 7.84
C PRO A 99 -6.83 -14.46 6.73
N GLN A 100 -6.70 -13.37 5.97
CA GLN A 100 -5.93 -13.31 4.72
C GLN A 100 -4.49 -13.84 4.86
N ASN A 101 -3.76 -13.38 5.87
CA ASN A 101 -2.38 -13.82 6.11
C ASN A 101 -2.29 -15.32 6.44
N ASP A 102 -3.24 -15.88 7.20
CA ASP A 102 -3.24 -17.32 7.52
C ASP A 102 -3.60 -18.16 6.29
N LEU A 103 -4.53 -17.68 5.44
CA LEU A 103 -4.88 -18.33 4.17
C LEU A 103 -3.72 -18.28 3.16
N LEU A 104 -3.01 -17.16 3.06
CA LEU A 104 -1.83 -17.05 2.21
C LEU A 104 -0.70 -17.98 2.68
N GLY A 105 -0.58 -18.20 3.99
CA GLY A 105 0.34 -19.17 4.57
C GLY A 105 -0.13 -20.62 4.53
N HIS A 106 -1.31 -20.90 3.98
CA HIS A 106 -1.83 -22.25 3.87
C HIS A 106 -1.14 -23.00 2.72
N PRO A 107 -0.75 -24.28 2.87
CA PRO A 107 -0.04 -25.03 1.83
C PRO A 107 -0.82 -25.20 0.51
N LYS A 108 -2.16 -25.06 0.55
CA LYS A 108 -3.03 -25.10 -0.63
C LYS A 108 -3.13 -23.76 -1.37
N ALA A 109 -2.53 -22.67 -0.87
CA ALA A 109 -2.60 -21.36 -1.53
C ALA A 109 -1.86 -21.38 -2.88
N ARG A 110 -2.60 -21.15 -3.97
CA ARG A 110 -2.07 -21.14 -5.34
C ARG A 110 -1.85 -19.73 -5.88
N ALA A 111 -2.84 -18.86 -5.69
CA ALA A 111 -2.78 -17.49 -6.18
C ALA A 111 -3.53 -16.53 -5.26
N PHE A 112 -3.12 -15.26 -5.31
CA PHE A 112 -3.78 -14.17 -4.61
C PHE A 112 -4.26 -13.08 -5.57
N ILE A 113 -5.58 -12.89 -5.66
CA ILE A 113 -6.17 -11.76 -6.38
C ILE A 113 -6.22 -10.56 -5.42
N THR A 114 -5.57 -9.47 -5.80
CA THR A 114 -5.40 -8.31 -4.92
C THR A 114 -5.46 -7.00 -5.69
N HIS A 115 -6.02 -5.97 -5.05
CA HIS A 115 -5.92 -4.60 -5.54
C HIS A 115 -4.50 -4.03 -5.53
N GLY A 116 -3.52 -4.68 -4.91
CA GLY A 116 -2.14 -4.20 -4.89
C GLY A 116 -1.78 -3.24 -3.75
N GLY A 117 -2.59 -3.20 -2.69
CA GLY A 117 -2.21 -2.50 -1.47
C GLY A 117 -0.96 -3.12 -0.82
N THR A 118 -0.04 -2.27 -0.36
CA THR A 118 1.27 -2.66 0.17
C THR A 118 1.22 -3.82 1.18
N ASN A 119 0.31 -3.78 2.16
CA ASN A 119 0.21 -4.83 3.18
C ASN A 119 -0.08 -6.21 2.58
N GLY A 120 -1.05 -6.31 1.66
CA GLY A 120 -1.41 -7.59 1.03
C GLY A 120 -0.28 -8.13 0.15
N ILE A 121 0.46 -7.25 -0.53
CA ILE A 121 1.65 -7.64 -1.31
C ILE A 121 2.73 -8.21 -0.40
N TYR A 122 3.01 -7.57 0.74
CA TYR A 122 4.02 -8.09 1.68
C TYR A 122 3.60 -9.43 2.30
N GLU A 123 2.32 -9.64 2.62
CA GLU A 123 1.83 -10.95 3.05
C GLU A 123 2.03 -12.02 1.95
N ALA A 124 1.70 -11.70 0.70
CA ALA A 124 1.90 -12.60 -0.43
C ALA A 124 3.38 -12.93 -0.68
N ILE A 125 4.26 -11.92 -0.60
CA ILE A 125 5.72 -12.11 -0.66
C ILE A 125 6.19 -12.98 0.49
N TYR A 126 5.76 -12.71 1.72
CA TYR A 126 6.17 -13.46 2.91
C TYR A 126 5.88 -14.95 2.74
N HIS A 127 4.70 -15.31 2.21
CA HIS A 127 4.30 -16.71 1.98
C HIS A 127 4.65 -17.26 0.58
N GLY A 128 5.29 -16.45 -0.27
CA GLY A 128 5.68 -16.85 -1.62
C GLY A 128 4.50 -17.22 -2.52
N VAL A 129 3.38 -16.50 -2.42
CA VAL A 129 2.18 -16.70 -3.24
C VAL A 129 2.18 -15.68 -4.39
N PRO A 130 2.10 -16.13 -5.66
CA PRO A 130 2.04 -15.22 -6.79
C PRO A 130 0.65 -14.57 -6.92
N MET A 131 0.56 -13.46 -7.66
CA MET A 131 -0.60 -12.57 -7.61
C MET A 131 -1.25 -12.31 -8.97
N VAL A 132 -2.56 -12.08 -8.95
CA VAL A 132 -3.26 -11.33 -10.00
C VAL A 132 -3.59 -9.96 -9.42
N GLY A 133 -2.94 -8.93 -9.95
CA GLY A 133 -3.10 -7.54 -9.55
C GLY A 133 -4.26 -6.87 -10.27
N VAL A 134 -5.15 -6.24 -9.50
CA VAL A 134 -6.34 -5.51 -9.98
C VAL A 134 -6.29 -4.08 -9.43
N PRO A 135 -5.30 -3.25 -9.84
CA PRO A 135 -5.06 -1.95 -9.23
C PRO A 135 -6.25 -1.00 -9.43
N MET A 136 -6.56 -0.20 -8.40
CA MET A 136 -7.71 0.72 -8.42
C MET A 136 -7.32 2.18 -8.21
N PHE A 137 -6.39 2.50 -7.30
CA PHE A 137 -6.01 3.90 -6.99
C PHE A 137 -4.70 4.01 -6.20
N ALA A 138 -4.24 5.25 -6.02
CA ALA A 138 -3.06 5.61 -5.22
C ALA A 138 -1.78 4.87 -5.65
N ASP A 139 -1.12 4.19 -4.71
CA ASP A 139 0.14 3.46 -4.89
C ASP A 139 -0.03 2.10 -5.58
N GLN A 140 -1.27 1.61 -5.72
CA GLN A 140 -1.57 0.27 -6.20
C GLN A 140 -1.03 -0.04 -7.61
N PRO A 141 -1.20 0.84 -8.63
CA PRO A 141 -0.66 0.57 -9.96
C PRO A 141 0.86 0.39 -9.95
N ASP A 142 1.58 1.26 -9.22
CA ASP A 142 3.04 1.18 -9.12
C ASP A 142 3.48 -0.10 -8.41
N ASN A 143 2.79 -0.48 -7.33
CA ASN A 143 3.08 -1.71 -6.60
C ASN A 143 2.87 -2.96 -7.49
N ILE A 144 1.77 -3.02 -8.24
CA ILE A 144 1.50 -4.15 -9.14
C ILE A 144 2.48 -4.17 -10.32
N ALA A 145 2.80 -3.02 -10.90
CA ALA A 145 3.81 -2.90 -11.95
C ALA A 145 5.18 -3.41 -11.46
N HIS A 146 5.54 -3.11 -10.20
CA HIS A 146 6.75 -3.65 -9.59
C HIS A 146 6.71 -5.18 -9.48
N MET A 147 5.61 -5.75 -8.98
CA MET A 147 5.46 -7.21 -8.86
C MET A 147 5.45 -7.92 -10.21
N LYS A 148 4.85 -7.30 -11.23
CA LYS A 148 4.88 -7.77 -12.62
C LYS A 148 6.29 -7.77 -13.18
N ALA A 149 7.06 -6.69 -12.98
CA ALA A 149 8.46 -6.61 -13.40
C ALA A 149 9.34 -7.66 -12.69
N LYS A 150 8.97 -8.10 -11.48
CA LYS A 150 9.62 -9.21 -10.78
C LYS A 150 9.16 -10.60 -11.23
N GLY A 151 8.21 -10.69 -12.16
CA GLY A 151 7.64 -11.95 -12.64
C GLY A 151 6.80 -12.69 -11.61
N ALA A 152 6.25 -11.98 -10.61
CA ALA A 152 5.46 -12.57 -9.52
C ALA A 152 3.98 -12.14 -9.56
N ALA A 153 3.58 -11.35 -10.56
CA ALA A 153 2.19 -10.98 -10.76
C ALA A 153 1.82 -10.81 -12.24
N VAL A 154 0.55 -11.05 -12.56
CA VAL A 154 -0.13 -10.58 -13.78
C VAL A 154 -1.06 -9.43 -13.40
N GLU A 155 -1.11 -8.40 -14.22
CA GLU A 155 -1.98 -7.24 -14.00
C GLU A 155 -3.20 -7.30 -14.92
N VAL A 156 -4.38 -7.03 -14.36
CA VAL A 156 -5.62 -6.82 -15.11
C VAL A 156 -6.27 -5.50 -14.72
N ASN A 157 -6.88 -4.82 -15.69
CA ASN A 157 -7.52 -3.54 -15.46
C ASN A 157 -9.01 -3.73 -15.14
N ILE A 158 -9.43 -3.42 -13.91
CA ILE A 158 -10.81 -3.60 -13.44
C ILE A 158 -11.87 -2.95 -14.34
N ASN A 159 -11.53 -1.82 -15.00
CA ASN A 159 -12.46 -1.07 -15.82
C ASN A 159 -12.67 -1.71 -17.20
N THR A 160 -11.63 -2.28 -17.78
CA THR A 160 -11.66 -2.79 -19.17
C THR A 160 -11.61 -4.31 -19.28
N MET A 161 -11.22 -5.03 -18.21
CA MET A 161 -11.07 -6.48 -18.25
C MET A 161 -12.40 -7.18 -18.50
N THR A 162 -12.32 -8.26 -19.26
CA THR A 162 -13.37 -9.26 -19.48
C THR A 162 -13.21 -10.43 -18.52
N SER A 163 -14.23 -11.30 -18.44
CA SER A 163 -14.15 -12.56 -17.70
C SER A 163 -12.99 -13.44 -18.21
N ALA A 164 -12.76 -13.44 -19.53
CA ALA A 164 -11.67 -14.18 -20.16
C ALA A 164 -10.29 -13.64 -19.78
N ASP A 165 -10.14 -12.31 -19.64
CA ASP A 165 -8.86 -11.72 -19.22
C ASP A 165 -8.49 -12.13 -17.79
N LEU A 166 -9.47 -12.10 -16.86
CA LEU A 166 -9.24 -12.53 -15.48
C LEU A 166 -8.96 -14.04 -15.39
N LEU A 167 -9.71 -14.86 -16.14
CA LEU A 167 -9.49 -16.31 -16.20
C LEU A 167 -8.09 -16.62 -16.76
N SER A 168 -7.69 -15.95 -17.83
CA SER A 168 -6.36 -16.09 -18.44
C SER A 168 -5.26 -15.73 -17.43
N ALA A 169 -5.36 -14.57 -16.78
CA ALA A 169 -4.40 -14.14 -15.77
C ALA A 169 -4.27 -15.13 -14.60
N LEU A 170 -5.39 -15.67 -14.11
CA LEU A 170 -5.40 -16.69 -13.07
C LEU A 170 -4.75 -18.00 -13.53
N THR A 171 -5.12 -18.46 -14.71
CA THR A 171 -4.58 -19.69 -15.30
C THR A 171 -3.08 -19.59 -15.50
N THR A 172 -2.59 -18.46 -16.00
CA THR A 172 -1.16 -18.15 -16.13
C THR A 172 -0.45 -18.22 -14.78
N VAL A 173 -0.93 -17.46 -13.79
CA VAL A 173 -0.26 -17.37 -12.47
C VAL A 173 -0.26 -18.71 -11.71
N ILE A 174 -1.29 -19.52 -11.89
CA ILE A 174 -1.44 -20.82 -11.21
C ILE A 174 -0.59 -21.90 -11.90
N ASN A 175 -0.58 -21.94 -13.24
CA ASN A 175 -0.02 -23.08 -13.98
C ASN A 175 1.40 -22.84 -14.50
N GLU A 176 1.83 -21.60 -14.70
CA GLU A 176 3.20 -21.32 -15.13
C GLU A 176 4.15 -21.31 -13.91
N PRO A 177 5.10 -22.26 -13.80
CA PRO A 177 5.93 -22.42 -12.59
C PRO A 177 6.77 -21.19 -12.25
N SER A 178 7.14 -20.41 -13.27
CA SER A 178 7.97 -19.21 -13.15
C SER A 178 7.39 -18.19 -12.16
N TYR A 179 6.07 -18.03 -12.09
CA TYR A 179 5.42 -17.10 -11.16
C TYR A 179 5.60 -17.54 -9.71
N LYS A 180 5.39 -18.83 -9.43
CA LYS A 180 5.59 -19.39 -8.09
C LYS A 180 7.06 -19.36 -7.70
N GLU A 181 7.96 -19.71 -8.60
CA GLU A 181 9.41 -19.65 -8.38
C GLU A 181 9.88 -18.22 -8.05
N ASN A 182 9.40 -17.23 -8.81
CA ASN A 182 9.70 -15.83 -8.56
C ASN A 182 9.13 -15.34 -7.22
N ALA A 183 7.87 -15.69 -6.90
CA ALA A 183 7.28 -15.37 -5.61
C ALA A 183 8.07 -15.99 -4.45
N MET A 184 8.48 -17.26 -4.57
CA MET A 184 9.33 -17.94 -3.58
C MET A 184 10.75 -17.35 -3.49
N ARG A 185 11.30 -16.86 -4.61
CA ARG A 185 12.57 -16.12 -4.61
C ARG A 185 12.44 -14.81 -3.83
N LEU A 186 11.38 -14.04 -4.06
CA LEU A 186 11.09 -12.83 -3.30
C LEU A 186 10.86 -13.12 -1.82
N SER A 187 10.15 -14.22 -1.50
CA SER A 187 9.96 -14.68 -0.13
C SER A 187 11.29 -14.93 0.56
N ARG A 188 12.21 -15.70 -0.06
CA ARG A 188 13.55 -15.95 0.49
C ARG A 188 14.31 -14.67 0.76
N ILE A 189 14.30 -13.71 -0.18
CA ILE A 189 14.93 -12.39 0.01
C ILE A 189 14.26 -11.63 1.17
N HIS A 190 12.93 -11.69 1.28
CA HIS A 190 12.18 -10.98 2.32
C HIS A 190 12.46 -11.52 3.72
N HIS A 191 12.63 -12.85 3.85
CA HIS A 191 12.99 -13.51 5.11
C HIS A 191 14.46 -13.35 5.48
N ASP A 192 15.33 -13.12 4.50
CA ASP A 192 16.77 -12.94 4.71
C ASP A 192 17.10 -11.56 5.29
N GLN A 193 16.87 -11.42 6.59
CA GLN A 193 17.13 -10.19 7.34
C GLN A 193 18.08 -10.47 8.51
N PRO A 194 19.07 -9.59 8.76
CA PRO A 194 20.09 -9.81 9.81
C PRO A 194 19.52 -9.76 11.23
N VAL A 195 18.36 -9.12 11.42
CA VAL A 195 17.69 -8.98 12.72
C VAL A 195 16.23 -9.35 12.55
N LYS A 196 15.70 -10.23 13.41
CA LYS A 196 14.30 -10.64 13.37
C LYS A 196 13.39 -9.42 13.56
N PRO A 197 12.23 -9.36 12.88
CA PRO A 197 11.32 -8.21 12.99
C PRO A 197 10.91 -7.86 14.43
N LEU A 198 10.64 -8.87 15.26
CA LEU A 198 10.28 -8.66 16.67
C LEU A 198 11.43 -8.04 17.47
N ASP A 199 12.66 -8.56 17.31
CA ASP A 199 13.82 -8.03 18.02
C ASP A 199 14.12 -6.58 17.59
N ARG A 200 13.94 -6.28 16.29
CA ARG A 200 14.06 -4.91 15.77
C ARG A 200 13.00 -3.98 16.35
N ALA A 201 11.75 -4.44 16.48
CA ALA A 201 10.68 -3.65 17.08
C ALA A 201 10.96 -3.38 18.57
N VAL A 202 11.36 -4.40 19.32
CA VAL A 202 11.78 -4.27 20.73
C VAL A 202 12.91 -3.26 20.86
N PHE A 203 13.94 -3.36 20.01
CA PHE A 203 15.04 -2.41 20.02
C PHE A 203 14.58 -0.97 19.87
N TRP A 204 13.71 -0.67 18.89
CA TRP A 204 13.25 0.71 18.66
C TRP A 204 12.34 1.22 19.77
N ILE A 205 11.49 0.37 20.35
CA ILE A 205 10.68 0.73 21.52
C ILE A 205 11.61 1.10 22.69
N GLU A 206 12.56 0.23 23.01
CA GLU A 206 13.54 0.49 24.06
C GLU A 206 14.40 1.72 23.77
N PHE A 207 14.78 1.95 22.51
CA PHE A 207 15.54 3.14 22.09
C PHE A 207 14.78 4.43 22.41
N VAL A 208 13.49 4.49 22.07
CA VAL A 208 12.64 5.65 22.35
C VAL A 208 12.50 5.86 23.86
N MET A 209 12.34 4.79 24.63
CA MET A 209 12.27 4.85 26.10
C MET A 209 13.58 5.36 26.72
N ARG A 210 14.74 4.79 26.33
CA ARG A 210 16.08 5.20 26.79
C ARG A 210 16.37 6.68 26.52
N HIS A 211 15.87 7.21 25.40
CA HIS A 211 16.05 8.60 24.99
C HIS A 211 14.86 9.51 25.34
N LYS A 212 14.02 9.12 26.30
CA LYS A 212 12.91 9.92 26.84
C LYS A 212 12.01 10.51 25.73
N GLY A 213 11.65 9.68 24.75
CA GLY A 213 10.80 10.04 23.62
C GLY A 213 11.56 10.44 22.33
N ALA A 214 12.89 10.32 22.30
CA ALA A 214 13.75 10.50 21.12
C ALA A 214 13.39 11.76 20.30
N LYS A 215 13.35 12.94 20.96
CA LYS A 215 12.89 14.21 20.34
C LYS A 215 13.61 14.56 19.03
N HIS A 216 14.87 14.16 18.87
CA HIS A 216 15.68 14.38 17.68
C HIS A 216 15.23 13.56 16.45
N LEU A 217 14.44 12.51 16.62
CA LEU A 217 13.84 11.74 15.52
C LEU A 217 12.42 12.22 15.16
N ARG A 218 11.85 13.13 15.93
CA ARG A 218 10.49 13.66 15.64
C ARG A 218 10.59 14.67 14.49
N PRO A 219 9.72 14.59 13.49
CA PRO A 219 9.67 15.60 12.43
C PRO A 219 9.49 16.99 13.03
N ALA A 220 10.31 17.95 12.59
CA ALA A 220 10.21 19.35 13.04
C ALA A 220 8.83 19.98 12.74
N ALA A 221 8.13 19.44 11.73
CA ALA A 221 6.79 19.83 11.33
C ALA A 221 5.77 19.84 12.48
N HIS A 222 5.93 19.01 13.51
CA HIS A 222 5.02 19.00 14.67
C HIS A 222 5.09 20.26 15.54
N ASN A 223 6.17 21.04 15.42
CA ASN A 223 6.37 22.27 16.18
C ASN A 223 6.05 23.52 15.35
N LEU A 224 5.68 23.37 14.08
CA LEU A 224 5.33 24.48 13.21
C LEU A 224 3.89 24.93 13.45
N THR A 225 3.65 26.24 13.38
CA THR A 225 2.27 26.76 13.32
C THR A 225 1.62 26.38 11.99
N TRP A 226 0.29 26.40 11.92
CA TRP A 226 -0.44 26.01 10.71
C TRP A 226 -0.01 26.81 9.47
N TYR A 227 0.31 28.10 9.63
CA TYR A 227 0.73 28.96 8.51
C TYR A 227 2.19 28.73 8.09
N GLN A 228 3.08 28.38 9.02
CA GLN A 228 4.45 27.96 8.70
C GLN A 228 4.46 26.60 8.01
N TYR A 229 3.62 25.67 8.48
CA TYR A 229 3.46 24.36 7.86
C TYR A 229 3.02 24.46 6.39
N HIS A 230 2.12 25.41 6.08
CA HIS A 230 1.69 25.70 4.71
C HIS A 230 2.54 26.77 4.00
N SER A 231 3.65 27.21 4.60
CA SER A 231 4.59 28.21 4.05
C SER A 231 3.94 29.54 3.61
N LEU A 232 2.87 29.97 4.29
CA LEU A 232 2.14 31.20 3.92
C LEU A 232 2.97 32.47 4.13
N ASP A 233 3.87 32.46 5.10
CA ASP A 233 4.86 33.50 5.36
C ASP A 233 5.86 33.64 4.19
N VAL A 234 6.38 32.51 3.70
CA VAL A 234 7.28 32.48 2.54
C VAL A 234 6.55 32.92 1.26
N ILE A 235 5.34 32.42 1.03
CA ILE A 235 4.53 32.82 -0.13
C ILE A 235 4.23 34.32 -0.08
N GLY A 236 3.83 34.84 1.08
CA GLY A 236 3.57 36.27 1.26
C GLY A 236 4.80 37.13 1.00
N PHE A 237 5.97 36.71 1.49
CA PHE A 237 7.25 37.39 1.23
C PHE A 237 7.60 37.42 -0.26
N LEU A 238 7.47 36.28 -0.96
CA LEU A 238 7.75 36.20 -2.40
C LEU A 238 6.79 37.07 -3.22
N LEU A 239 5.50 37.08 -2.88
CA LEU A 239 4.50 37.96 -3.50
C LEU A 239 4.85 39.44 -3.30
N ALA A 240 5.33 39.81 -2.12
CA ALA A 240 5.78 41.18 -1.84
C ALA A 240 7.00 41.56 -2.70
N CYS A 241 8.00 40.68 -2.85
CA CYS A 241 9.14 40.92 -3.74
C CYS A 241 8.71 41.13 -5.19
N VAL A 242 7.78 40.30 -5.70
CA VAL A 242 7.24 40.43 -7.06
C VAL A 242 6.49 41.76 -7.22
N ALA A 243 5.63 42.12 -6.26
CA ALA A 243 4.89 43.38 -6.28
C ALA A 243 5.83 44.60 -6.29
N ILE A 244 6.90 44.58 -5.49
CA ILE A 244 7.92 45.63 -5.45
C ILE A 244 8.65 45.71 -6.79
N ALA A 245 9.05 44.57 -7.38
CA ALA A 245 9.71 44.55 -8.68
C ALA A 245 8.82 45.15 -9.78
N ILE A 246 7.53 44.76 -9.83
CA ILE A 246 6.54 45.32 -10.77
C ILE A 246 6.38 46.83 -10.56
N PHE A 247 6.29 47.27 -9.31
CA PHE A 247 6.18 48.70 -8.97
C PHE A 247 7.41 49.50 -9.43
N LEU A 248 8.62 48.99 -9.20
CA LEU A 248 9.85 49.63 -9.64
C LEU A 248 9.93 49.69 -11.17
N VAL A 249 9.63 48.59 -11.87
CA VAL A 249 9.61 48.55 -13.34
C VAL A 249 8.60 49.56 -13.89
N THR A 250 7.38 49.59 -13.38
CA THR A 250 6.36 50.56 -13.83
C THR A 250 6.80 52.00 -13.56
N LYS A 251 7.42 52.30 -12.41
CA LYS A 251 7.97 53.64 -12.13
C LYS A 251 9.11 54.00 -13.08
N CYS A 252 10.03 53.09 -13.36
CA CYS A 252 11.12 53.29 -14.31
C CYS A 252 10.60 53.51 -15.74
N CYS A 253 9.63 52.73 -16.20
CA CYS A 253 9.00 52.90 -17.51
C CYS A 253 8.25 54.24 -17.60
N LEU A 254 7.48 54.62 -16.57
CA LEU A 254 6.77 55.90 -16.53
C LEU A 254 7.74 57.09 -16.46
N PHE A 255 8.85 56.98 -15.73
CA PHE A 255 9.89 58.01 -15.67
C PHE A 255 10.57 58.18 -17.03
N SER A 256 10.94 57.07 -17.67
CA SER A 256 11.52 57.05 -19.01
C SER A 256 10.56 57.68 -20.03
N TYR A 257 9.28 57.27 -20.02
CA TYR A 257 8.24 57.87 -20.86
C TYR A 257 8.12 59.39 -20.63
N ARG A 258 8.08 59.85 -19.38
CA ARG A 258 8.03 61.30 -19.06
C ARG A 258 9.26 62.06 -19.54
N GLN A 259 10.45 61.48 -19.45
CA GLN A 259 11.69 62.06 -19.99
C GLN A 259 11.59 62.20 -21.52
N PHE A 260 11.25 61.12 -22.24
CA PHE A 260 11.09 61.16 -23.71
C PHE A 260 10.01 62.15 -24.17
N VAL A 261 8.85 62.23 -23.49
CA VAL A 261 7.80 63.22 -23.80
C VAL A 261 8.25 64.67 -23.55
N LYS A 262 9.06 64.92 -22.51
CA LYS A 262 9.62 66.26 -22.24
C LYS A 262 10.66 66.67 -23.28
N THR A 263 11.53 65.76 -23.70
CA THR A 263 12.55 66.01 -24.72
C THR A 263 11.91 66.29 -26.09
N GLY A 264 10.93 65.50 -26.51
CA GLY A 264 10.21 65.74 -27.78
C GLY A 264 9.33 67.00 -27.80
N LYS A 265 8.96 67.56 -26.64
CA LYS A 265 8.32 68.89 -26.55
C LYS A 265 9.31 70.05 -26.62
N LYS A 266 10.58 69.85 -26.27
CA LYS A 266 11.64 70.86 -26.43
C LYS A 266 12.06 70.98 -27.90
N GLU A 267 12.20 69.86 -28.60
CA GLU A 267 12.60 69.81 -30.02
C GLU A 267 11.55 70.40 -30.99
N LYS A 268 10.27 70.49 -30.60
CA LYS A 268 9.21 71.13 -31.40
C LYS A 268 9.04 72.64 -31.15
N ARG A 269 9.83 73.23 -30.24
CA ARG A 269 9.74 74.65 -29.84
C ARG A 269 10.95 75.48 -30.28
N GLU A 270 11.91 74.87 -30.95
CA GLU A 270 12.93 75.52 -31.78
C GLU A 270 12.52 75.43 -33.25
#